data_AF-A0A950M2L3-F1
#
_entry.id   AF-A0A950M2L3-F1
#
_cell.length_a   1.000
_cell.length_b   1.000
_cell.length_c   1.000
_cell.angle_alpha   90.00
_cell.angle_beta   90.00
_cell.angle_gamma   90.00
#
_symmetry.space_group_name_H-M   'P 1'
#
loop_
_entity.id
_entity.type
_entity.pdbx_description
1 polymer ?
#
loop_
_entity_poly.entity_id
_entity_poly.type
_entity_poly.pdbx_seq_one_letter_code
_entity_poly.pdbx_strand_id
1 'polypeptide(L)'
;MRRWEGVNQSGHAHSSIVPATVHVRAGERGGLPLAHGAITAASRLSSVRVRGRLHPLAVALATQPGRDARDLARMARQTASAPA
;
A
#
# COMPACT_ATOMS: atom_id res chain seq x y z
N MET A 1 -3.00 27.63 -12.23
CA MET A 1 -3.92 26.48 -12.16
C MET A 1 -3.11 25.21 -11.84
N ARG A 2 -3.06 24.74 -10.59
CA ARG A 2 -2.34 23.49 -10.20
C ARG A 2 -3.08 22.78 -9.05
N ARG A 3 -4.30 22.29 -9.31
CA ARG A 3 -5.11 21.57 -8.29
C ARG A 3 -5.61 20.18 -8.73
N TRP A 4 -5.45 19.81 -10.00
CA TRP A 4 -6.07 18.60 -10.56
C TRP A 4 -5.14 17.38 -10.69
N GLU A 5 -3.81 17.55 -10.71
CA GLU A 5 -2.86 16.42 -10.84
C GLU A 5 -2.79 15.49 -9.62
N GLY A 6 -3.15 15.98 -8.43
CA GLY A 6 -3.14 15.16 -7.20
C GLY A 6 -4.32 14.20 -7.11
N VAL A 7 -5.46 14.53 -7.71
CA VAL A 7 -6.69 13.72 -7.63
C VAL A 7 -6.57 12.44 -8.45
N ASN A 8 -5.94 12.52 -9.62
CA ASN A 8 -5.76 11.36 -10.51
C ASN A 8 -4.72 10.36 -9.97
N GLN A 9 -3.63 10.86 -9.37
CA GLN A 9 -2.63 10.04 -8.68
C GLN A 9 -3.19 9.36 -7.43
N SER A 10 -4.06 10.07 -6.70
CA SER A 10 -4.77 9.50 -5.55
C SER A 10 -5.70 8.36 -5.96
N GLY A 11 -6.45 8.52 -7.06
CA GLY A 11 -7.34 7.48 -7.59
C GLY A 11 -6.59 6.21 -8.03
N HIS A 12 -5.44 6.36 -8.69
CA HIS A 12 -4.65 5.22 -9.15
C HIS A 12 -3.98 4.46 -7.99
N ALA A 13 -3.43 5.18 -7.00
CA ALA A 13 -2.90 4.56 -5.77
C ALA A 13 -4.00 3.90 -4.94
N HIS A 14 -5.18 4.50 -4.88
CA HIS A 14 -6.36 3.92 -4.21
C HIS A 14 -6.79 2.62 -4.89
N SER A 15 -6.76 2.59 -6.24
CA SER A 15 -7.12 1.43 -7.03
C SER A 15 -6.08 0.30 -7.01
N SER A 16 -4.83 0.56 -6.61
CA SER A 16 -3.76 -0.46 -6.58
C SER A 16 -3.60 -1.17 -5.23
N ILE A 17 -4.02 -0.55 -4.11
CA ILE A 17 -3.94 -1.16 -2.77
C ILE A 17 -4.84 -2.39 -2.64
N VAL A 18 -6.06 -2.32 -3.17
CA VAL A 18 -7.04 -3.43 -3.11
C VAL A 18 -6.55 -4.67 -3.87
N PRO A 19 -6.18 -4.60 -5.17
CA PRO A 19 -5.67 -5.75 -5.90
C PRO A 19 -4.35 -6.26 -5.30
N ALA A 20 -3.45 -5.39 -4.85
CA ALA A 20 -2.24 -5.83 -4.14
C ALA A 20 -2.58 -6.65 -2.88
N THR A 21 -3.59 -6.24 -2.11
CA THR A 21 -4.05 -7.00 -0.93
C THR A 21 -4.61 -8.36 -1.32
N VAL A 22 -5.38 -8.44 -2.41
CA VAL A 22 -5.94 -9.70 -2.93
C VAL A 22 -4.83 -10.65 -3.37
N HIS A 23 -3.86 -10.19 -4.16
CA HIS A 23 -2.74 -11.03 -4.61
C HIS A 23 -1.86 -11.52 -3.45
N VAL A 24 -1.59 -10.67 -2.45
CA VAL A 24 -0.85 -11.08 -1.24
C VAL A 24 -1.61 -12.15 -0.46
N ARG A 25 -2.93 -11.99 -0.29
CA ARG A 25 -3.77 -12.99 0.40
C ARG A 25 -3.85 -14.31 -0.37
N ALA A 26 -3.87 -14.24 -1.70
CA ALA A 26 -3.87 -15.41 -2.57
C ALA A 26 -2.50 -16.14 -2.60
N GLY A 27 -1.44 -15.57 -2.02
CA GLY A 27 -0.09 -16.14 -2.08
C GLY A 27 0.53 -16.08 -3.48
N GLU A 28 0.03 -15.21 -4.33
CA GLU A 28 0.48 -15.06 -5.71
C GLU A 28 1.91 -14.49 -5.75
N ARG A 29 2.76 -15.03 -6.63
CA ARG A 29 4.15 -14.57 -6.82
C ARG A 29 4.24 -13.07 -7.13
N GLY A 30 3.23 -12.50 -7.79
CA GLY A 30 3.12 -11.07 -8.08
C GLY A 30 2.65 -10.19 -6.91
N GLY A 31 2.21 -10.77 -5.80
CA GLY A 31 1.61 -10.02 -4.68
C GLY A 31 2.59 -9.08 -3.98
N LEU A 32 3.83 -9.54 -3.73
CA LEU A 32 4.86 -8.74 -3.05
C LEU A 32 5.32 -7.50 -3.85
N PRO A 33 5.66 -7.60 -5.15
CA PRO A 33 6.01 -6.40 -5.93
C PRO A 33 4.83 -5.44 -6.08
N LEU A 34 3.60 -5.94 -6.22
CA LEU A 34 2.39 -5.09 -6.22
C LEU A 34 2.19 -4.37 -4.89
N ALA A 35 2.40 -5.07 -3.76
CA ALA A 35 2.31 -4.48 -2.44
C ALA A 35 3.36 -3.38 -2.24
N HIS A 36 4.60 -3.61 -2.65
CA HIS A 36 5.66 -2.62 -2.59
C HIS A 36 5.34 -1.36 -3.42
N GLY A 37 4.81 -1.55 -4.64
CA GLY A 37 4.36 -0.45 -5.50
C GLY A 37 3.21 0.35 -4.86
N ALA A 38 2.23 -0.32 -4.28
CA ALA A 38 1.10 0.31 -3.59
C ALA A 38 1.55 1.11 -2.35
N ILE A 39 2.46 0.56 -1.53
CA ILE A 39 3.02 1.26 -0.35
C ILE A 39 3.80 2.49 -0.80
N THR A 40 4.63 2.37 -1.83
CA THR A 40 5.42 3.49 -2.37
C THR A 40 4.54 4.59 -2.98
N ALA A 41 3.46 4.22 -3.67
CA ALA A 41 2.51 5.19 -4.18
C ALA A 41 1.78 5.91 -3.04
N ALA A 42 1.35 5.18 -2.01
CA ALA A 42 0.67 5.74 -0.85
C ALA A 42 1.58 6.63 0.02
N SER A 43 2.89 6.36 0.11
CA SER A 43 3.82 7.18 0.87
C SER A 43 4.05 8.57 0.25
N ARG A 44 3.93 8.68 -1.07
CA ARG A 44 4.04 9.95 -1.81
C ARG A 44 2.80 10.83 -1.70
N LEU A 45 1.70 10.32 -1.16
CA LEU A 45 0.46 11.07 -0.99
C LEU A 45 0.37 11.65 0.42
N SER A 46 -0.04 12.92 0.54
CA SER A 46 -0.39 13.55 1.84
C SER A 46 -1.76 13.14 2.37
N SER A 47 -2.45 12.23 1.70
CA SER A 47 -3.81 11.82 2.10
C SER A 47 -3.77 10.73 3.18
N VAL A 48 -4.08 11.13 4.42
CA VAL A 48 -4.23 10.21 5.57
C VAL A 48 -5.25 9.10 5.27
N ARG A 49 -6.31 9.41 4.52
CA ARG A 49 -7.35 8.44 4.14
C ARG A 49 -6.78 7.31 3.25
N VAL A 50 -5.85 7.63 2.35
CA VAL A 50 -5.19 6.63 1.49
C VAL A 50 -4.19 5.81 2.31
N ARG A 51 -3.40 6.47 3.17
CA ARG A 51 -2.46 5.80 4.09
C ARG A 51 -3.16 4.82 5.04
N GLY A 52 -4.32 5.18 5.57
CA GLY A 52 -5.13 4.28 6.41
C GLY A 52 -5.59 2.99 5.71
N ARG A 53 -5.71 3.00 4.37
CA ARG A 53 -6.05 1.80 3.60
C ARG A 53 -4.89 0.80 3.45
N LEU A 54 -3.67 1.16 3.86
CA LEU A 54 -2.55 0.22 3.94
C LEU A 54 -2.68 -0.77 5.11
N HIS A 55 -3.54 -0.49 6.08
CA HIS A 55 -3.72 -1.36 7.25
C HIS A 55 -4.09 -2.82 6.87
N PRO A 56 -5.12 -3.08 6.04
CA PRO A 56 -5.44 -4.45 5.61
C PRO A 56 -4.30 -5.11 4.81
N LEU A 57 -3.54 -4.34 4.02
CA LEU A 57 -2.37 -4.84 3.29
C LEU A 57 -1.26 -5.25 4.26
N ALA A 58 -0.99 -4.45 5.29
CA ALA A 58 0.01 -4.74 6.32
C ALA A 58 -0.32 -6.03 7.09
N VAL A 59 -1.61 -6.26 7.39
CA VAL A 59 -2.08 -7.50 8.03
C VAL A 59 -1.89 -8.69 7.10
N ALA A 60 -2.27 -8.58 5.82
CA ALA A 60 -2.09 -9.65 4.84
C ALA A 60 -0.61 -10.02 4.64
N LEU A 61 0.27 -9.03 4.56
CA LEU A 61 1.72 -9.24 4.46
C LEU A 61 2.30 -9.89 5.73
N ALA A 62 1.79 -9.53 6.91
CA ALA A 62 2.25 -10.13 8.17
C ALA A 62 1.90 -11.62 8.29
N THR A 63 0.84 -12.07 7.61
CA THR A 63 0.43 -13.48 7.56
C THR A 63 1.20 -14.32 6.53
N GLN A 64 1.96 -13.69 5.63
CA GLN A 64 2.75 -14.40 4.63
C GLN A 64 4.10 -14.86 5.20
N PRO A 65 4.56 -16.08 4.86
CA PRO A 65 5.89 -16.54 5.19
C PRO A 65 6.94 -15.81 4.35
N GLY A 66 8.05 -15.41 4.97
CA GLY A 66 9.16 -14.75 4.28
C GLY A 66 9.59 -13.44 4.93
N ARG A 67 10.88 -13.13 4.84
CA ARG A 67 11.45 -11.91 5.43
C ARG A 67 10.97 -10.66 4.69
N ASP A 68 10.83 -10.73 3.37
CA ASP A 68 10.38 -9.61 2.53
C ASP A 68 8.94 -9.21 2.85
N ALA A 69 8.04 -10.18 3.05
CA ALA A 69 6.66 -9.91 3.45
C ALA A 69 6.58 -9.21 4.81
N ARG A 70 7.41 -9.62 5.78
CA ARG A 70 7.48 -8.96 7.09
C ARG A 70 8.05 -7.53 7.01
N ASP A 71 9.04 -7.30 6.16
CA ASP A 71 9.61 -5.97 5.95
C ASP A 71 8.58 -5.03 5.31
N LEU A 72 7.90 -5.50 4.26
CA LEU A 72 6.81 -4.78 3.62
C LEU A 72 5.63 -4.52 4.58
N ALA A 73 5.29 -5.48 5.45
CA ALA A 73 4.27 -5.28 6.48
C ALA A 73 4.66 -4.17 7.47
N ARG A 74 5.95 -4.07 7.82
CA ARG A 74 6.46 -2.99 8.68
C ARG A 74 6.44 -1.66 7.95
N MET A 75 6.86 -1.62 6.69
CA MET A 75 6.84 -0.42 5.87
C MET A 75 5.41 0.12 5.70
N ALA A 76 4.44 -0.75 5.39
CA ALA A 76 3.04 -0.39 5.30
C ALA A 76 2.49 0.23 6.59
N ARG A 77 2.84 -0.31 7.78
CA ARG A 77 2.42 0.26 9.08
C ARG A 77 3.04 1.64 9.35
N GLN A 78 4.31 1.80 9.03
CA GLN A 78 5.00 3.09 9.18
C GLN A 78 4.37 4.15 8.28
N THR A 79 4.10 3.81 7.02
CA THR A 79 3.43 4.72 6.09
C THR A 79 1.99 5.03 6.52
N ALA A 80 1.26 4.05 7.05
CA ALA A 80 -0.10 4.27 7.56
C ALA A 80 -0.14 5.23 8.76
N SER A 81 0.91 5.24 9.58
CA SER A 81 1.01 6.03 10.82
C SER A 81 1.77 7.34 10.65
N ALA A 82 2.30 7.62 9.46
CA ALA A 82 3.09 8.82 9.22
C ALA A 82 2.20 10.07 9.27
N PRO A 83 2.61 11.13 10.01
CA PRO A 83 1.90 12.40 10.02
C PRO A 83 1.86 13.01 8.60
N ALA A 84 0.79 13.75 8.31
CA ALA A 84 0.49 14.30 6.98
C ALA A 84 1.50 15.36 6.53
#